data_AF-A0AAU4MSI1-F1
#
_entry.id   AF-A0AAU4MSI1-F1
#
_cell.length_a   1.000
_cell.length_b   1.000
_cell.length_c   1.000
_cell.angle_alpha   90.00
_cell.angle_beta   90.00
_cell.angle_gamma   90.00
#
_symmetry.space_group_name_H-M   'P 1'
#
loop_
_entity.id
_entity.type
_entity.pdbx_description
1 polymer ?
#
loop_
_entity_poly.entity_id
_entity_poly.type
_entity_poly.pdbx_seq_one_letter_code
_entity_poly.pdbx_strand_id
1 'polypeptide(L)' 'MSVAKESGGRARQLREKALELSAAAARTTDPELRQRLEDKARRLQQQSEQPGMGGQDAYAPWNDV' A
#
# COMPACT_ATOMS: atom_id res chain seq x y z
N MET A 1 -15.72 20.78 7.91
CA MET A 1 -15.99 19.53 7.18
C MET A 1 -15.34 19.60 5.80
N SER A 2 -14.22 18.92 5.56
CA SER A 2 -13.58 18.86 4.22
C SER A 2 -12.78 17.57 4.05
N VAL A 3 -13.48 16.42 4.07
CA VAL A 3 -12.89 15.10 3.83
C VAL A 3 -12.27 15.02 2.42
N ALA A 4 -12.75 15.81 1.47
CA ALA A 4 -12.23 15.86 0.09
C ALA A 4 -10.81 16.44 -0.05
N LYS A 5 -10.35 17.31 0.87
CA LYS A 5 -8.96 17.82 0.85
C LYS A 5 -7.98 16.84 1.50
N GLU A 6 -8.47 16.02 2.43
CA GLU A 6 -7.67 15.02 3.13
C GLU A 6 -7.51 13.73 2.30
N SER A 7 -8.53 13.30 1.55
CA SER A 7 -8.46 12.13 0.68
C SER A 7 -7.45 12.27 -0.47
N GLY A 8 -7.36 13.45 -1.09
CA GLY A 8 -6.38 13.72 -2.16
C GLY A 8 -4.93 13.74 -1.65
N GLY A 9 -4.71 14.31 -0.47
CA GLY A 9 -3.39 14.32 0.18
C GLY A 9 -2.97 12.92 0.65
N ARG A 10 -3.92 12.11 1.14
CA ARG A 10 -3.65 10.73 1.57
C ARG A 10 -3.34 9.81 0.40
N ALA A 11 -4.08 9.90 -0.70
CA ALA A 11 -3.79 9.14 -1.93
C ALA A 11 -2.41 9.50 -2.53
N ARG A 12 -2.03 10.78 -2.53
CA ARG A 12 -0.68 11.22 -2.92
C ARG A 12 0.42 10.65 -2.03
N GLN A 13 0.25 10.73 -0.71
CA GLN A 13 1.20 10.17 0.25
C GLN A 13 1.35 8.64 0.12
N LEU A 14 0.25 7.93 -0.16
CA LEU A 14 0.28 6.48 -0.38
C LEU A 14 1.03 6.12 -1.68
N ARG A 15 0.85 6.90 -2.75
CA ARG A 15 1.61 6.74 -4.00
C ARG A 15 3.11 7.04 -3.81
N GLU A 16 3.46 8.10 -3.08
CA GLU A 16 4.86 8.41 -2.76
C GLU A 16 5.51 7.27 -1.97
N LYS A 17 4.84 6.74 -0.94
CA LYS A 17 5.34 5.58 -0.19
C LYS A 17 5.51 4.34 -1.06
N ALA A 18 4.60 4.09 -2.00
CA ALA A 18 4.73 2.96 -2.92
C ALA A 18 5.96 3.10 -3.83
N LEU A 19 6.23 4.29 -4.35
CA LEU A 19 7.42 4.58 -5.15
C LEU A 19 8.71 4.42 -4.33
N GLU A 20 8.72 4.89 -3.08
CA GLU A 20 9.87 4.78 -2.19
C GLU A 20 10.21 3.31 -1.87
N LEU A 21 9.19 2.49 -1.61
CA LEU A 21 9.34 1.05 -1.39
C LEU A 21 9.82 0.33 -2.65
N SER A 22 9.30 0.68 -3.84
CA SER A 22 9.79 0.11 -5.10
C SER A 22 11.24 0.50 -5.38
N ALA A 23 11.64 1.74 -5.09
CA ALA A 23 13.03 2.18 -5.20
C ALA A 23 13.95 1.45 -4.20
N ALA A 24 13.47 1.22 -2.98
CA ALA A 24 14.19 0.41 -1.98
C ALA A 24 14.31 -1.05 -2.42
N ALA A 25 13.27 -1.61 -3.06
CA ALA A 25 13.30 -2.94 -3.65
C ALA A 25 14.34 -3.04 -4.76
N ALA A 26 14.43 -2.03 -5.63
CA ALA A 26 15.42 -1.98 -6.72
C ALA A 26 16.87 -1.86 -6.22
N ARG A 27 17.08 -1.24 -5.05
CA ARG A 27 18.40 -1.13 -4.39
C ARG A 27 18.77 -2.36 -3.57
N THR A 28 17.79 -3.18 -3.25
CA THR A 28 17.97 -4.41 -2.51
C THR A 28 18.45 -5.52 -3.45
N THR A 29 19.56 -6.15 -3.10
CA THR A 29 20.09 -7.34 -3.78
C THR A 29 19.46 -8.63 -3.27
N ASP A 30 18.76 -8.57 -2.13
CA ASP A 30 18.09 -9.73 -1.54
C ASP A 30 16.73 -10.01 -2.23
N PRO A 31 16.55 -11.18 -2.85
CA PRO A 31 15.36 -11.47 -3.63
C PRO A 31 14.07 -11.55 -2.78
N GLU A 32 14.18 -11.98 -1.52
CA GLU A 32 13.03 -12.12 -0.62
C GLU A 32 12.60 -10.75 -0.08
N LEU A 33 13.58 -9.93 0.30
CA LEU A 33 13.33 -8.55 0.73
C LEU A 33 12.78 -7.71 -0.42
N ARG A 34 13.30 -7.89 -1.65
CA ARG A 34 12.78 -7.22 -2.85
C ARG A 34 11.31 -7.55 -3.07
N GLN A 35 10.93 -8.84 -3.05
CA GLN A 35 9.52 -9.24 -3.21
C GLN A 35 8.63 -8.64 -2.12
N ARG A 36 9.08 -8.62 -0.85
CA ARG A 36 8.31 -8.01 0.24
C ARG A 36 8.10 -6.51 0.05
N LEU A 37 9.11 -5.79 -0.44
CA LEU A 37 9.02 -4.36 -0.71
C LEU A 37 8.12 -4.07 -1.91
N GLU A 38 8.20 -4.86 -2.99
CA GLU A 38 7.31 -4.77 -4.15
C GLU A 38 5.85 -5.07 -3.78
N ASP A 39 5.57 -6.10 -2.97
CA ASP A 39 4.20 -6.43 -2.56
C ASP A 39 3.60 -5.33 -1.65
N LYS A 40 4.39 -4.77 -0.73
CA LYS A 40 3.97 -3.60 0.06
C LYS A 40 3.68 -2.38 -0.81
N ALA A 41 4.53 -2.08 -1.79
CA ALA A 41 4.32 -0.98 -2.73
C ALA A 41 3.00 -1.16 -3.48
N ARG A 42 2.74 -2.37 -4.00
CA ARG A 42 1.51 -2.70 -4.74
C ARG A 42 0.25 -2.58 -3.88
N ARG A 43 0.30 -2.99 -2.61
CA ARG A 43 -0.83 -2.83 -1.68
C ARG A 43 -1.10 -1.35 -1.34
N LEU A 44 -0.06 -0.54 -1.16
CA LEU A 44 -0.21 0.90 -0.92
C LEU A 44 -0.82 1.63 -2.12
N GLN A 45 -0.46 1.22 -3.34
CA GLN A 45 -1.06 1.78 -4.55
C GLN A 45 -2.55 1.43 -4.63
N GLN A 46 -2.93 0.17 -4.38
CA GLN A 46 -4.34 -0.25 -4.34
C GLN A 46 -5.15 0.51 -3.27
N GLN A 47 -4.57 0.74 -2.09
CA GLN A 47 -5.20 1.57 -1.04
C GLN A 47 -5.32 3.05 -1.43
N SER A 48 -4.42 3.55 -2.29
CA SER A 48 -4.52 4.92 -2.83
C SER A 48 -5.67 5.06 -3.84
N GLU A 49 -6.04 3.97 -4.52
CA GLU A 49 -7.05 3.93 -5.57
C GLU A 49 -8.46 3.62 -5.04
N GLN A 50 -8.60 2.97 -3.88
CA GLN A 50 -9.88 2.76 -3.21
C GLN A 50 -10.03 3.59 -1.92
N PRO A 51 -10.55 4.83 -2.00
CA PRO A 51 -10.88 5.62 -0.81
C PRO A 51 -12.21 5.25 -0.13
N GLY A 52 -12.93 4.22 -0.58
CA GLY A 52 -14.16 3.76 0.08
C GLY A 52 -14.79 2.54 -0.58
N MET A 53 -15.15 1.56 0.25
CA MET A 53 -15.93 0.34 -0.02
C MET A 53 -15.25 -0.85 -0.73
N GLY A 54 -14.97 -1.88 0.08
CA GLY A 54 -15.63 -3.18 -0.11
C GLY A 54 -15.00 -4.18 -1.09
N GLY A 55 -13.88 -4.79 -0.72
CA GLY A 55 -13.61 -6.19 -1.03
C GLY A 55 -13.89 -7.02 0.21
N GLN A 56 -15.13 -7.44 0.39
CA GLN A 56 -15.64 -8.12 1.59
C GLN A 56 -15.58 -9.63 1.41
N ASP A 57 -14.53 -10.18 0.82
CA ASP A 57 -14.51 -11.61 0.47
C ASP A 57 -13.11 -12.09 0.08
N ALA A 58 -12.12 -11.92 0.95
CA ALA A 58 -10.98 -12.84 1.02
C ALA A 58 -10.18 -12.65 2.31
N TYR A 59 -10.55 -13.42 3.34
CA TYR A 59 -9.67 -13.91 4.40
C TYR A 59 -9.06 -12.88 5.38
N ALA A 60 -9.85 -12.49 6.39
CA ALA A 60 -9.34 -12.40 7.76
C ALA A 60 -9.89 -13.65 8.50
N PRO A 61 -9.03 -14.44 9.16
CA PRO A 61 -8.66 -14.06 10.51
C PRO A 61 -7.18 -14.32 10.82
N TRP A 62 -6.40 -13.27 11.01
CA TRP A 62 -5.24 -13.36 11.90
C TRP A 62 -5.66 -12.79 13.24
N ASN A 63 -6.35 -13.64 13.99
CA ASN A 63 -6.37 -13.58 15.44
C ASN A 63 -6.22 -15.03 15.93
N ASP A 64 -4.99 -15.53 15.90
CA ASP A 64 -4.57 -16.65 16.73
C ASP A 64 -3.09 -16.51 17.09
N VAL A 65 -2.87 -16.43 18.42
CA VAL A 65 -1.64 -16.47 19.24
C VAL A 65 -0.73 -15.24 19.35
#